data_AF-A0ABC9W5V5-F1
#
_entry.id   AF-A0ABC9W5V5-F1
#
_cell.length_a   1.000
_cell.length_b   1.000
_cell.length_c   1.000
_cell.angle_alpha   90.00
_cell.angle_beta   90.00
_cell.angle_gamma   90.00
#
_symmetry.space_group_name_H-M   'P 1'
#
loop_
_entity.id
_entity.type
_entity.pdbx_description
1 polymer ?
#
loop_
_entity_poly.entity_id
_entity_poly.type
_entity_poly.pdbx_seq_one_letter_code
_entity_poly.pdbx_strand_id
1 'polypeptide(L)'
;MDKILEAVVMSSYPNNVKQGLVRRVIEAAKQPMDSEQCWSMLELSTKLYLLGDTKYKREIGKEVLEVYGHYHPEEFEEFFNVRFLLSLLQEGYGPLGKRSHYVLDYIQLGLQFVLESPSANSIFGLLRIEVLRKVCERPSPKQCAKISKLLIQHPQCIPVGKHQVLFCQQLIRCIRQFQCVSEGEEDIMEFLEQVNKVSGLLQRIWRTQTSVILPSLKELFTIISSTETRNDLMYLVFLVTNIFIAGAHPCLAEEQEAPSNALASVVQFVPLELMDGVIRNLTNDDSITDVQMMTAIGR
;
A
#
# COMPACT_ATOMS: atom_id res chain seq x y z
N MET A 1 32.78 -2.03 -6.19
CA MET A 1 32.35 -0.60 -6.34
C MET A 1 31.52 -0.13 -5.14
N ASP A 2 30.74 -1.02 -4.55
CA ASP A 2 30.03 -0.91 -3.28
C ASP A 2 30.86 -0.24 -2.16
N LYS A 3 32.05 -0.75 -1.83
CA LYS A 3 32.91 -0.17 -0.78
C LYS A 3 33.29 1.28 -1.03
N ILE A 4 33.50 1.65 -2.30
CA ILE A 4 33.81 3.03 -2.70
C ILE A 4 32.58 3.90 -2.47
N LEU A 5 31.41 3.46 -2.93
CA LEU A 5 30.16 4.19 -2.73
C LEU A 5 29.86 4.38 -1.24
N GLU A 6 29.96 3.32 -0.44
CA GLU A 6 29.72 3.37 1.00
C GLU A 6 30.67 4.36 1.68
N ALA A 7 31.97 4.29 1.37
CA ALA A 7 32.95 5.22 1.91
C ALA A 7 32.65 6.69 1.54
N VAL A 8 32.31 6.95 0.26
CA VAL A 8 31.96 8.31 -0.20
C VAL A 8 30.73 8.84 0.52
N VAL A 9 29.70 8.01 0.66
CA VAL A 9 28.43 8.39 1.30
C VAL A 9 28.65 8.70 2.79
N MET A 10 29.43 7.89 3.48
CA MET A 10 29.72 8.02 4.92
C MET A 10 30.81 9.06 5.25
N SER A 11 31.58 9.51 4.27
CA SER A 11 32.65 10.50 4.47
C SER A 11 32.15 11.85 5.01
N SER A 12 33.08 12.68 5.47
CA SER A 12 32.84 14.09 5.84
C SER A 12 33.07 15.07 4.68
N TYR A 13 33.15 14.57 3.43
CA TYR A 13 33.38 15.44 2.28
C TYR A 13 32.26 16.47 2.07
N PRO A 14 32.58 17.67 1.53
CA PRO A 14 31.58 18.62 1.08
C PRO A 14 30.60 17.99 0.07
N ASN A 15 29.33 18.43 0.09
CA ASN A 15 28.26 17.83 -0.72
C ASN A 15 28.55 17.82 -2.22
N ASN A 16 29.16 18.88 -2.76
CA ASN A 16 29.54 18.96 -4.17
C ASN A 16 30.59 17.90 -4.55
N VAL A 17 31.55 17.63 -3.66
CA VAL A 17 32.57 16.58 -3.86
C VAL A 17 31.93 15.21 -3.80
N LYS A 18 31.08 14.94 -2.80
CA LYS A 18 30.34 13.68 -2.70
C LYS A 18 29.51 13.41 -3.96
N GLN A 19 28.75 14.41 -4.42
CA GLN A 19 27.93 14.28 -5.64
C GLN A 19 28.78 13.95 -6.87
N GLY A 20 29.93 14.62 -7.05
CA GLY A 20 30.83 14.33 -8.18
C GLY A 20 31.38 12.90 -8.15
N LEU A 21 31.75 12.40 -6.97
CA LEU A 21 32.25 11.03 -6.80
C LEU A 21 31.14 10.00 -6.99
N VAL A 22 29.97 10.21 -6.40
CA VAL A 22 28.79 9.34 -6.57
C VAL A 22 28.40 9.22 -8.03
N ARG A 23 28.34 10.34 -8.77
CA ARG A 23 28.04 10.32 -10.21
C ARG A 23 29.02 9.46 -11.01
N ARG A 24 30.32 9.50 -10.67
CA ARG A 24 31.32 8.65 -11.34
C ARG A 24 31.10 7.17 -11.04
N VAL A 25 30.75 6.82 -9.80
CA VAL A 25 30.43 5.44 -9.43
C VAL A 25 29.17 4.96 -10.18
N ILE A 26 28.14 5.80 -10.26
CA ILE A 26 26.90 5.49 -10.98
C ILE A 26 27.14 5.33 -12.48
N GLU A 27 27.99 6.17 -13.08
CA GLU A 27 28.34 6.03 -14.49
C GLU A 27 29.14 4.74 -14.77
N ALA A 28 30.06 4.38 -13.87
CA ALA A 28 30.80 3.13 -13.96
C ALA A 28 29.89 1.91 -13.81
N ALA A 29 28.84 2.00 -12.99
CA ALA A 29 27.87 0.92 -12.79
C ALA A 29 27.03 0.57 -14.03
N LYS A 30 27.05 1.38 -15.09
CA LYS A 30 26.39 1.07 -16.37
C LYS A 30 27.17 0.08 -17.23
N GLN A 31 28.45 -0.12 -16.93
CA GLN A 31 29.30 -1.06 -17.66
C GLN A 31 29.01 -2.50 -17.18
N PRO A 32 29.27 -3.52 -18.02
CA PRO A 32 29.16 -4.92 -17.60
C PRO A 32 30.01 -5.22 -16.36
N MET A 33 29.46 -6.02 -15.45
CA MET A 33 30.06 -6.37 -14.17
C MET A 33 29.84 -7.84 -13.88
N ASP A 34 30.67 -8.42 -13.01
CA ASP A 34 30.42 -9.76 -12.50
C ASP A 34 29.24 -9.76 -11.51
N SER A 35 28.57 -10.91 -11.40
CA SER A 35 27.36 -11.02 -10.58
C SER A 35 27.62 -10.74 -9.10
N GLU A 36 28.75 -11.16 -8.52
CA GLU A 36 29.07 -10.88 -7.10
C GLU A 36 29.12 -9.38 -6.82
N GLN A 37 29.73 -8.63 -7.74
CA GLN A 37 29.82 -7.19 -7.65
C GLN A 37 28.48 -6.48 -7.86
N CYS A 38 27.59 -7.02 -8.73
CA CYS A 38 26.21 -6.56 -8.88
C CYS A 38 25.40 -6.76 -7.61
N TRP A 39 25.44 -7.97 -7.03
CA TRP A 39 24.76 -8.31 -5.79
C TRP A 39 25.19 -7.40 -4.63
N SER A 40 26.50 -7.17 -4.47
CA SER A 40 27.03 -6.27 -3.44
C SER A 40 26.49 -4.83 -3.58
N MET A 41 26.32 -4.36 -4.82
CA MET A 41 25.78 -3.03 -5.10
C MET A 41 24.26 -2.95 -4.87
N LEU A 42 23.51 -4.00 -5.21
CA LEU A 42 22.08 -4.11 -4.94
C LEU A 42 21.79 -4.16 -3.44
N GLU A 43 22.59 -4.89 -2.66
CA GLU A 43 22.48 -4.92 -1.20
C GLU A 43 22.76 -3.55 -0.57
N LEU A 44 23.85 -2.90 -0.96
CA LEU A 44 24.22 -1.59 -0.45
C LEU A 44 23.15 -0.54 -0.79
N SER A 45 22.71 -0.50 -2.04
CA SER A 45 21.71 0.48 -2.49
C SER A 45 20.34 0.26 -1.84
N THR A 46 19.93 -0.99 -1.64
CA THR A 46 18.74 -1.36 -0.86
C THR A 46 18.85 -0.88 0.59
N LYS A 47 20.00 -1.11 1.24
CA LYS A 47 20.28 -0.61 2.59
C LYS A 47 20.23 0.92 2.66
N LEU A 48 20.84 1.62 1.70
CA LEU A 48 20.83 3.08 1.63
C LEU A 48 19.41 3.64 1.43
N TYR A 49 18.60 3.00 0.58
CA TYR A 49 17.23 3.40 0.33
C TYR A 49 16.32 3.22 1.55
N LEU A 50 16.37 2.03 2.16
CA LEU A 50 15.47 1.65 3.25
C LEU A 50 15.90 2.23 4.61
N LEU A 51 17.20 2.23 4.90
CA LEU A 51 17.77 2.60 6.20
C LEU A 51 18.54 3.93 6.20
N GLY A 52 18.57 4.65 5.07
CA GLY A 52 19.19 5.97 5.00
C GLY A 52 18.61 6.95 6.01
N ASP A 53 19.47 7.50 6.87
CA ASP A 53 19.11 8.53 7.87
C ASP A 53 18.82 9.91 7.26
N THR A 54 19.27 10.15 6.03
CA THR A 54 19.10 11.41 5.31
C THR A 54 18.44 11.18 3.96
N LYS A 55 17.72 12.19 3.47
CA LYS A 55 17.16 12.20 2.12
C LYS A 55 18.25 11.93 1.07
N TYR A 56 19.43 12.52 1.24
CA TYR A 56 20.57 12.32 0.36
C TYR A 56 20.97 10.84 0.21
N LYS A 57 21.14 10.10 1.32
CA LYS A 57 21.47 8.67 1.25
C LYS A 57 20.41 7.86 0.51
N ARG A 58 19.14 8.16 0.74
CA ARG A 58 18.02 7.47 0.10
C ARG A 58 17.95 7.73 -1.40
N GLU A 59 18.16 8.98 -1.83
CA GLU A 59 18.22 9.33 -3.25
C GLU A 59 19.38 8.62 -3.97
N ILE A 60 20.54 8.49 -3.32
CA ILE A 60 21.66 7.70 -3.89
C ILE A 60 21.28 6.23 -4.01
N GLY A 61 20.72 5.65 -2.95
CA GLY A 61 20.24 4.26 -2.99
C GLY A 61 19.25 4.04 -4.14
N LYS A 62 18.32 4.98 -4.31
CA LYS A 62 17.35 4.98 -5.41
C LYS A 62 18.03 5.04 -6.79
N GLU A 63 18.91 6.01 -7.02
CA GLU A 63 19.58 6.20 -8.32
C GLU A 63 20.40 4.98 -8.70
N VAL A 64 21.10 4.36 -7.74
CA VAL A 64 21.84 3.12 -7.98
C VAL A 64 20.88 1.96 -8.31
N LEU A 65 19.80 1.76 -7.56
CA LEU A 65 18.80 0.73 -7.86
C LEU A 65 18.22 0.90 -9.27
N GLU A 66 17.94 2.13 -9.68
CA GLU A 66 17.46 2.43 -11.03
C GLU A 66 18.50 2.07 -12.09
N VAL A 67 19.78 2.40 -11.89
CA VAL A 67 20.83 1.98 -12.83
C VAL A 67 20.92 0.46 -12.94
N TYR A 68 20.91 -0.27 -11.83
CA TYR A 68 21.01 -1.73 -11.89
C TYR A 68 19.77 -2.38 -12.49
N GLY A 69 18.58 -1.84 -12.23
CA GLY A 69 17.35 -2.33 -12.86
C GLY A 69 17.34 -2.18 -14.39
N HIS A 70 18.05 -1.21 -14.95
CA HIS A 70 18.12 -1.01 -16.41
C HIS A 70 19.30 -1.74 -17.07
N TYR A 71 20.48 -1.74 -16.45
CA TYR A 71 21.72 -2.22 -17.09
C TYR A 71 22.09 -3.65 -16.69
N HIS A 72 21.55 -4.16 -15.58
CA HIS A 72 21.82 -5.51 -15.05
C HIS A 72 20.50 -6.23 -14.69
N PRO A 73 19.58 -6.40 -15.66
CA PRO A 73 18.22 -6.88 -15.39
C PRO A 73 18.16 -8.32 -14.86
N GLU A 74 19.07 -9.19 -15.28
CA GLU A 74 19.12 -10.59 -14.83
C GLU A 74 19.47 -10.68 -13.33
N GLU A 75 20.54 -10.01 -12.91
CA GLU A 75 20.91 -9.92 -11.49
C GLU A 75 19.87 -9.17 -10.66
N PHE A 76 19.25 -8.11 -11.22
CA PHE A 76 18.19 -7.38 -10.54
C PHE A 76 16.96 -8.26 -10.31
N GLU A 77 16.54 -9.05 -11.29
CA GLU A 77 15.43 -10.00 -11.15
C GLU A 77 15.73 -11.07 -10.09
N GLU A 78 16.93 -11.65 -10.10
CA GLU A 78 17.32 -12.67 -9.13
C GLU A 78 17.34 -12.11 -7.71
N PHE A 79 17.83 -10.87 -7.53
CA PHE A 79 17.82 -10.16 -6.26
C PHE A 79 16.40 -9.78 -5.82
N PHE A 80 15.60 -9.22 -6.72
CA PHE A 80 14.23 -8.74 -6.48
C PHE A 80 13.20 -9.87 -6.64
N ASN A 81 13.42 -10.98 -5.93
CA ASN A 81 12.60 -12.18 -6.04
C ASN A 81 11.45 -12.24 -5.01
N VAL A 82 10.50 -13.15 -5.24
CA VAL A 82 9.32 -13.37 -4.39
C VAL A 82 9.65 -13.56 -2.91
N ARG A 83 10.74 -14.28 -2.59
CA ARG A 83 11.12 -14.56 -1.20
C ARG A 83 11.55 -13.28 -0.49
N PHE A 84 12.34 -12.45 -1.15
CA PHE A 84 12.78 -11.17 -0.61
C PHE A 84 11.61 -10.19 -0.46
N LEU A 85 10.72 -10.10 -1.45
CA LEU A 85 9.55 -9.23 -1.35
C LEU A 85 8.60 -9.66 -0.22
N LEU A 86 8.43 -10.97 -0.02
CA LEU A 86 7.62 -11.50 1.08
C LEU A 86 8.20 -11.11 2.43
N SER A 87 9.51 -11.30 2.64
CA SER A 87 10.16 -10.92 3.91
C SER A 87 10.07 -9.40 4.15
N LEU A 88 10.24 -8.57 3.12
CA LEU A 88 10.04 -7.13 3.22
C LEU A 88 8.61 -6.76 3.65
N LEU A 89 7.59 -7.40 3.08
CA LEU A 89 6.18 -7.10 3.35
C LEU A 89 5.71 -7.60 4.72
N GLN A 90 6.26 -8.71 5.20
CA GLN A 90 5.85 -9.40 6.44
C GLN A 90 6.72 -9.07 7.65
N GLU A 91 8.03 -8.86 7.48
CA GLU A 91 8.99 -8.63 8.56
C GLU A 91 9.56 -7.21 8.50
N GLY A 92 9.75 -6.67 7.29
CA GLY A 92 10.42 -5.39 7.06
C GLY A 92 11.87 -5.59 6.63
N TYR A 93 12.74 -4.63 6.97
CA TYR A 93 14.16 -4.68 6.58
C TYR A 93 15.07 -4.21 7.72
N GLY A 94 15.80 -5.14 8.36
CA GLY A 94 16.61 -4.82 9.53
C GLY A 94 15.78 -4.14 10.64
N PRO A 95 16.14 -2.94 11.12
CA PRO A 95 15.35 -2.23 12.13
C PRO A 95 14.06 -1.59 11.56
N LEU A 96 13.89 -1.57 10.23
CA LEU A 96 12.72 -1.00 9.58
C LEU A 96 11.54 -1.99 9.67
N GLY A 97 10.54 -1.69 10.48
CA GLY A 97 9.37 -2.56 10.60
C GLY A 97 8.51 -2.65 9.33
N LYS A 98 7.74 -3.75 9.20
CA LYS A 98 6.82 -4.06 8.08
C LYS A 98 5.75 -3.00 7.73
N ARG A 99 5.53 -2.03 8.64
CA ARG A 99 4.61 -0.89 8.51
C ARG A 99 5.30 0.37 7.99
N SER A 100 6.58 0.32 7.65
CA SER A 100 7.24 1.48 7.03
C SER A 100 6.71 1.73 5.63
N HIS A 101 6.39 2.99 5.31
CA HIS A 101 5.96 3.39 3.96
C HIS A 101 7.08 3.22 2.91
N TYR A 102 8.34 3.25 3.35
CA TYR A 102 9.49 3.05 2.48
C TYR A 102 9.55 1.64 1.87
N VAL A 103 8.95 0.64 2.52
CA VAL A 103 8.88 -0.72 1.96
C VAL A 103 8.03 -0.73 0.68
N LEU A 104 6.86 -0.09 0.71
CA LEU A 104 5.98 -0.02 -0.47
C LEU A 104 6.60 0.84 -1.57
N ASP A 105 7.26 1.94 -1.21
CA ASP A 105 7.96 2.78 -2.19
C ASP A 105 9.13 2.02 -2.86
N TYR A 106 9.88 1.22 -2.11
CA TYR A 106 10.94 0.35 -2.64
C TYR A 106 10.38 -0.71 -3.60
N ILE A 107 9.30 -1.39 -3.21
CA ILE A 107 8.66 -2.40 -4.05
C ILE A 107 8.15 -1.76 -5.35
N GLN A 108 7.50 -0.61 -5.26
CA GLN A 108 7.04 0.13 -6.43
C GLN A 108 8.21 0.54 -7.35
N LEU A 109 9.35 0.92 -6.77
CA LEU A 109 10.57 1.25 -7.52
C LEU A 109 11.18 0.04 -8.23
N GLY A 110 11.21 -1.13 -7.60
CA GLY A 110 11.78 -2.33 -8.22
C GLY A 110 10.84 -2.96 -9.25
N LEU A 111 9.53 -2.87 -9.03
CA LEU A 111 8.53 -3.55 -9.86
C LEU A 111 8.59 -3.12 -11.33
N GLN A 112 8.90 -1.84 -11.62
CA GLN A 112 9.05 -1.33 -12.99
C GLN A 112 10.15 -2.04 -13.81
N PHE A 113 11.14 -2.67 -13.16
CA PHE A 113 12.26 -3.35 -13.83
C PHE A 113 12.02 -4.85 -14.06
N VAL A 114 11.01 -5.42 -13.39
CA VAL A 114 10.70 -6.86 -13.47
C VAL A 114 9.34 -7.13 -14.11
N LEU A 115 8.72 -6.13 -14.76
CA LEU A 115 7.38 -6.27 -15.37
C LEU A 115 7.35 -7.26 -16.53
N GLU A 116 8.43 -7.32 -17.31
CA GLU A 116 8.55 -8.17 -18.50
C GLU A 116 9.35 -9.45 -18.22
N SER A 117 9.74 -9.66 -16.96
CA SER A 117 10.58 -10.77 -16.57
C SER A 117 9.77 -12.07 -16.36
N PRO A 118 10.41 -13.25 -16.45
CA PRO A 118 9.76 -14.53 -16.13
C PRO A 118 9.12 -14.57 -14.73
N SER A 119 9.70 -13.86 -13.77
CA SER A 119 9.23 -13.79 -12.38
C SER A 119 8.01 -12.89 -12.18
N ALA A 120 7.63 -12.05 -13.15
CA ALA A 120 6.59 -11.04 -13.03
C ALA A 120 5.27 -11.60 -12.49
N ASN A 121 4.80 -12.72 -13.05
CA ASN A 121 3.53 -13.33 -12.65
C ASN A 121 3.53 -13.81 -11.20
N SER A 122 4.65 -14.37 -10.75
CA SER A 122 4.84 -14.83 -9.37
C SER A 122 4.86 -13.65 -8.40
N ILE A 123 5.51 -12.54 -8.79
CA ILE A 123 5.53 -11.29 -8.03
C ILE A 123 4.12 -10.68 -7.95
N PHE A 124 3.38 -10.60 -9.07
CA PHE A 124 2.00 -10.12 -9.05
C PHE A 124 1.09 -11.02 -8.20
N GLY A 125 1.27 -12.34 -8.26
CA GLY A 125 0.57 -13.30 -7.41
C GLY A 125 0.79 -13.02 -5.92
N LEU A 126 2.05 -12.85 -5.52
CA LEU A 126 2.45 -12.45 -4.17
C LEU A 126 1.79 -11.13 -3.76
N LEU A 127 1.92 -10.10 -4.59
CA LEU A 127 1.42 -8.76 -4.27
C LEU A 127 -0.10 -8.74 -4.10
N ARG A 128 -0.87 -9.48 -4.91
CA ARG A 128 -2.33 -9.61 -4.73
C ARG A 128 -2.70 -10.11 -3.34
N ILE A 129 -1.96 -11.09 -2.83
CA ILE A 129 -2.20 -11.68 -1.51
C ILE A 129 -1.81 -10.67 -0.42
N GLU A 130 -0.62 -10.08 -0.54
CA GLU A 130 -0.05 -9.23 0.50
C GLU A 130 -0.70 -7.85 0.60
N VAL A 131 -1.17 -7.26 -0.51
CA VAL A 131 -1.94 -5.99 -0.44
C VAL A 131 -3.28 -6.19 0.24
N LEU A 132 -3.96 -7.33 -0.01
CA LEU A 132 -5.18 -7.67 0.70
C LEU A 132 -4.92 -7.87 2.20
N ARG A 133 -3.89 -8.65 2.55
CA ARG A 133 -3.47 -8.84 3.95
C ARG A 133 -3.22 -7.51 4.63
N LYS A 134 -2.45 -6.61 4.01
CA LYS A 134 -2.16 -5.27 4.57
C LYS A 134 -3.41 -4.43 4.78
N VAL A 135 -4.36 -4.41 3.83
CA VAL A 135 -5.62 -3.67 4.02
C VAL A 135 -6.46 -4.29 5.15
N CYS A 136 -6.47 -5.62 5.30
CA CYS A 136 -7.13 -6.28 6.43
C CYS A 136 -6.48 -5.92 7.79
N GLU A 137 -5.19 -5.57 7.82
CA GLU A 137 -4.50 -5.08 9.03
C GLU A 137 -4.86 -3.63 9.41
N ARG A 138 -5.77 -2.98 8.67
CA ARG A 138 -6.24 -1.60 8.89
C ARG A 138 -5.08 -0.60 8.91
N PRO A 139 -4.41 -0.39 7.75
CA PRO A 139 -3.25 0.47 7.68
C PRO A 139 -3.67 1.95 7.78
N SER A 140 -2.71 2.82 8.16
CA SER A 140 -2.94 4.26 8.24
C SER A 140 -3.33 4.87 6.88
N PRO A 141 -3.94 6.08 6.85
CA PRO A 141 -4.32 6.74 5.60
C PRO A 141 -3.14 6.85 4.62
N LYS A 142 -1.96 7.22 5.13
CA LYS A 142 -0.71 7.31 4.36
C LYS A 142 -0.31 5.98 3.73
N GLN A 143 -0.40 4.88 4.47
CA GLN A 143 -0.10 3.55 3.93
C GLN A 143 -1.14 3.11 2.89
N CYS A 144 -2.43 3.32 3.15
CA CYS A 144 -3.48 3.05 2.17
C CYS A 144 -3.26 3.82 0.88
N ALA A 145 -2.84 5.09 0.95
CA ALA A 145 -2.53 5.90 -0.22
C ALA A 145 -1.32 5.36 -1.01
N LYS A 146 -0.30 4.80 -0.33
CA LYS A 146 0.84 4.13 -0.98
C LYS A 146 0.44 2.82 -1.66
N ILE A 147 -0.38 1.99 -1.01
CA ILE A 147 -0.98 0.80 -1.62
C ILE A 147 -1.79 1.22 -2.86
N SER A 148 -2.57 2.29 -2.73
CA SER A 148 -3.41 2.80 -3.83
C SER A 148 -2.57 3.25 -5.02
N LYS A 149 -1.47 3.96 -4.77
CA LYS A 149 -0.52 4.37 -5.80
C LYS A 149 0.08 3.16 -6.53
N LEU A 150 0.54 2.15 -5.79
CA LEU A 150 1.10 0.92 -6.37
C LEU A 150 0.07 0.21 -7.26
N LEU A 151 -1.17 0.04 -6.79
CA LEU A 151 -2.22 -0.65 -7.53
C LEU A 151 -2.75 0.13 -8.74
N ILE A 152 -2.72 1.46 -8.67
CA ILE A 152 -3.05 2.33 -9.82
C ILE A 152 -1.99 2.20 -10.91
N GLN A 153 -0.71 2.10 -10.54
CA GLN A 153 0.39 1.95 -11.49
C GLN A 153 0.50 0.52 -12.03
N HIS A 154 0.20 -0.48 -11.20
CA HIS A 154 0.30 -1.90 -11.55
C HIS A 154 -1.03 -2.62 -11.24
N PRO A 155 -2.07 -2.44 -12.08
CA PRO A 155 -3.39 -3.05 -11.86
C PRO A 155 -3.37 -4.58 -11.77
N GLN A 156 -2.33 -5.23 -12.31
CA GLN A 156 -2.12 -6.66 -12.18
C GLN A 156 -2.03 -7.08 -10.71
N CYS A 157 -1.59 -6.21 -9.79
CA CYS A 157 -1.47 -6.51 -8.37
C CYS A 157 -2.81 -6.45 -7.61
N ILE A 158 -3.91 -6.04 -8.25
CA ILE A 158 -5.23 -5.95 -7.60
C ILE A 158 -5.78 -7.36 -7.37
N PRO A 159 -6.30 -7.69 -6.16
CA PRO A 159 -6.96 -8.97 -5.91
C PRO A 159 -8.10 -9.22 -6.90
N VAL A 160 -8.33 -10.49 -7.26
CA VAL A 160 -9.33 -10.89 -8.27
C VAL A 160 -10.43 -11.78 -7.67
N GLY A 161 -11.57 -11.87 -8.37
CA GLY A 161 -12.69 -12.71 -7.95
C GLY A 161 -13.25 -12.31 -6.58
N LYS A 162 -13.52 -13.29 -5.71
CA LYS A 162 -14.09 -13.06 -4.37
C LYS A 162 -13.18 -12.19 -3.48
N HIS A 163 -11.86 -12.30 -3.66
CA HIS A 163 -10.90 -11.49 -2.92
C HIS A 163 -10.95 -10.01 -3.32
N GLN A 164 -11.39 -9.68 -4.54
CA GLN A 164 -11.58 -8.29 -4.96
C GLN A 164 -12.73 -7.62 -4.21
N VAL A 165 -13.84 -8.35 -4.02
CA VAL A 165 -14.97 -7.87 -3.20
C VAL A 165 -14.51 -7.59 -1.77
N LEU A 166 -13.83 -8.56 -1.16
CA LEU A 166 -13.30 -8.40 0.20
C LEU A 166 -12.32 -7.23 0.28
N PHE A 167 -11.43 -7.07 -0.70
CA PHE A 167 -10.48 -5.96 -0.75
C PHE A 167 -11.19 -4.60 -0.76
N CYS A 168 -12.20 -4.42 -1.60
CA CYS A 168 -12.99 -3.19 -1.65
C CYS A 168 -13.71 -2.91 -0.32
N GLN A 169 -14.32 -3.93 0.28
CA GLN A 169 -14.99 -3.79 1.58
C GLN A 169 -14.00 -3.39 2.70
N GLN A 170 -12.82 -4.01 2.73
CA GLN A 170 -11.80 -3.69 3.72
C GLN A 170 -11.21 -2.28 3.51
N LEU A 171 -11.06 -1.81 2.27
CA LEU A 171 -10.67 -0.42 2.00
C LEU A 171 -11.69 0.57 2.57
N ILE A 172 -13.00 0.33 2.39
CA ILE A 172 -14.04 1.18 2.96
C ILE A 172 -13.97 1.17 4.50
N ARG A 173 -13.75 0.00 5.11
CA ARG A 173 -13.51 -0.12 6.56
C ARG A 173 -12.25 0.61 7.04
N CYS A 174 -11.21 0.72 6.21
CA CYS A 174 -10.06 1.55 6.52
C CYS A 174 -10.43 3.04 6.48
N ILE A 175 -11.13 3.49 5.43
CA ILE A 175 -11.58 4.89 5.28
C ILE A 175 -12.46 5.31 6.47
N ARG A 176 -13.31 4.41 6.97
CA ARG A 176 -14.10 4.63 8.20
C ARG A 176 -13.24 5.10 9.37
N GLN A 177 -12.02 4.61 9.50
CA GLN A 177 -11.12 4.89 10.62
C GLN A 177 -10.13 6.04 10.35
N PHE A 178 -10.18 6.63 9.15
CA PHE A 178 -9.27 7.71 8.81
C PHE A 178 -9.59 8.97 9.60
N GLN A 179 -8.60 9.49 10.31
CA GLN A 179 -8.74 10.69 11.12
C GLN A 179 -7.56 11.62 10.84
N CYS A 180 -7.84 12.92 10.87
CA CYS A 180 -6.81 13.96 10.85
C CYS A 180 -6.76 14.58 12.26
N VAL A 181 -5.68 14.30 12.99
CA VAL A 181 -5.48 14.82 14.36
C VAL A 181 -4.80 16.20 14.33
N SER A 182 -4.17 16.57 13.21
CA SER A 182 -3.52 17.87 13.05
C SER A 182 -4.51 18.95 12.65
N GLU A 183 -4.33 20.15 13.20
CA GLU A 183 -5.04 21.38 12.82
C GLU A 183 -4.24 22.18 11.76
N GLY A 184 -3.03 21.75 11.41
CA GLY A 184 -2.19 22.41 10.42
C GLY A 184 -2.71 22.23 9.01
N GLU A 185 -2.77 23.32 8.23
CA GLU A 185 -3.28 23.30 6.85
C GLU A 185 -2.53 22.31 5.95
N GLU A 186 -1.20 22.25 6.04
CA GLU A 186 -0.39 21.32 5.26
C GLU A 186 -0.73 19.85 5.56
N ASP A 187 -0.90 19.51 6.84
CA ASP A 187 -1.24 18.15 7.29
C ASP A 187 -2.67 17.77 6.87
N ILE A 188 -3.61 18.71 6.97
CA ILE A 188 -4.99 18.53 6.51
C ILE A 188 -5.00 18.27 4.99
N MET A 189 -4.24 19.05 4.21
CA MET A 189 -4.13 18.86 2.77
C MET A 189 -3.48 17.52 2.43
N GLU A 190 -2.44 17.09 3.15
CA GLU A 190 -1.83 15.76 2.96
C GLU A 190 -2.85 14.65 3.27
N PHE A 191 -3.62 14.79 4.35
CA PHE A 191 -4.68 13.85 4.71
C PHE A 191 -5.76 13.74 3.62
N LEU A 192 -6.26 14.87 3.12
CA LEU A 192 -7.26 14.88 2.04
C LEU A 192 -6.72 14.25 0.76
N GLU A 193 -5.45 14.52 0.40
CA GLU A 193 -4.81 13.88 -0.75
C GLU A 193 -4.72 12.36 -0.56
N GLN A 194 -4.39 11.89 0.65
CA GLN A 194 -4.36 10.46 0.98
C GLN A 194 -5.74 9.83 0.85
N VAL A 195 -6.79 10.43 1.42
CA VAL A 195 -8.19 9.96 1.32
C VAL A 195 -8.61 9.85 -0.15
N ASN A 196 -8.39 10.91 -0.93
CA ASN A 196 -8.76 10.97 -2.34
C ASN A 196 -8.03 9.93 -3.20
N LYS A 197 -6.76 9.62 -2.89
CA LYS A 197 -6.04 8.53 -3.56
C LYS A 197 -6.68 7.17 -3.31
N VAL A 198 -7.12 6.91 -2.08
CA VAL A 198 -7.73 5.63 -1.70
C VAL A 198 -9.13 5.48 -2.32
N SER A 199 -9.96 6.52 -2.24
CA SER A 199 -11.28 6.52 -2.88
C SER A 199 -11.17 6.44 -4.41
N GLY A 200 -10.18 7.13 -5.00
CA GLY A 200 -9.89 7.06 -6.43
C GLY A 200 -9.50 5.66 -6.92
N LEU A 201 -8.72 4.90 -6.13
CA LEU A 201 -8.46 3.48 -6.43
C LEU A 201 -9.76 2.68 -6.44
N LEU A 202 -10.60 2.83 -5.41
CA LEU A 202 -11.86 2.09 -5.28
C LEU A 202 -12.77 2.35 -6.49
N GLN A 203 -12.93 3.62 -6.88
CA GLN A 203 -13.69 4.01 -8.07
C GLN A 203 -13.10 3.44 -9.37
N ARG A 204 -11.77 3.38 -9.48
CA ARG A 204 -11.12 2.76 -10.65
C ARG A 204 -11.40 1.26 -10.73
N ILE A 205 -11.40 0.55 -9.59
CA ILE A 205 -11.78 -0.86 -9.53
C ILE A 205 -13.24 -1.02 -9.96
N TRP A 206 -14.15 -0.19 -9.46
CA TRP A 206 -15.57 -0.22 -9.81
C TRP A 206 -15.84 0.00 -11.29
N ARG A 207 -15.11 0.91 -11.94
CA ARG A 207 -15.20 1.13 -13.39
C ARG A 207 -14.75 -0.08 -14.20
N THR A 208 -13.81 -0.85 -13.68
CA THR A 208 -13.27 -2.04 -14.34
C THR A 208 -14.13 -3.28 -14.08
N GLN A 209 -14.67 -3.40 -12.86
CA GLN A 209 -15.45 -4.53 -12.41
C GLN A 209 -16.72 -4.06 -11.68
N THR A 210 -17.83 -3.94 -12.41
CA THR A 210 -19.09 -3.42 -11.85
C THR A 210 -19.72 -4.33 -10.79
N SER A 211 -19.44 -5.64 -10.84
CA SER A 211 -19.97 -6.62 -9.86
C SER A 211 -19.50 -6.38 -8.43
N VAL A 212 -18.45 -5.58 -8.20
CA VAL A 212 -17.98 -5.23 -6.85
C VAL A 212 -18.64 -3.97 -6.28
N ILE A 213 -19.36 -3.19 -7.11
CA ILE A 213 -19.98 -1.93 -6.69
C ILE A 213 -21.02 -2.17 -5.60
N LEU A 214 -22.02 -3.02 -5.88
CA LEU A 214 -23.12 -3.26 -4.95
C LEU A 214 -22.64 -3.84 -3.59
N PRO A 215 -21.76 -4.87 -3.55
CA PRO A 215 -21.18 -5.34 -2.28
C PRO A 215 -20.40 -4.26 -1.52
N SER A 216 -19.74 -3.34 -2.22
CA SER A 216 -18.98 -2.25 -1.59
C SER A 216 -19.91 -1.18 -1.02
N LEU A 217 -20.95 -0.79 -1.76
CA LEU A 217 -21.94 0.19 -1.28
C LEU A 217 -22.80 -0.36 -0.15
N LYS A 218 -23.11 -1.66 -0.16
CA LYS A 218 -23.75 -2.34 0.98
C LYS A 218 -22.88 -2.26 2.24
N GLU A 219 -21.58 -2.51 2.12
CA GLU A 219 -20.63 -2.37 3.24
C GLU A 219 -20.58 -0.93 3.77
N LEU A 220 -20.54 0.06 2.86
CA LEU A 220 -20.60 1.47 3.25
C LEU A 220 -21.88 1.77 4.04
N PHE A 221 -23.04 1.29 3.57
CA PHE A 221 -24.30 1.45 4.28
C PHE A 221 -24.24 0.81 5.66
N THR A 222 -23.79 -0.44 5.76
CA THR A 222 -23.63 -1.14 7.04
C THR A 222 -22.78 -0.34 8.04
N ILE A 223 -21.74 0.34 7.56
CA ILE A 223 -20.86 1.18 8.39
C ILE A 223 -21.58 2.45 8.89
N ILE A 224 -22.32 3.16 8.03
CA ILE A 224 -23.00 4.41 8.42
C ILE A 224 -24.29 4.15 9.20
N SER A 225 -24.92 2.99 8.98
CA SER A 225 -26.15 2.56 9.66
C SER A 225 -25.87 1.80 10.95
N SER A 226 -24.60 1.55 11.31
CA SER A 226 -24.26 0.77 12.51
C SER A 226 -24.68 1.52 13.77
N THR A 227 -25.68 0.99 14.46
CA THR A 227 -26.13 1.43 15.79
C THR A 227 -25.32 0.79 16.90
N GLU A 228 -24.61 -0.30 16.60
CA GLU A 228 -23.88 -1.12 17.56
C GLU A 228 -22.44 -0.67 17.78
N THR A 229 -22.16 -0.46 19.06
CA THR A 229 -20.83 -0.47 19.66
C THR A 229 -20.29 -1.91 19.70
N ARG A 230 -19.53 -2.29 18.65
CA ARG A 230 -18.63 -3.46 18.55
C ARG A 230 -19.28 -4.86 18.44
N ASN A 231 -19.01 -5.53 17.31
CA ASN A 231 -18.71 -6.98 17.25
C ASN A 231 -17.79 -7.42 16.07
N ASP A 232 -17.21 -6.49 15.29
CA ASP A 232 -16.39 -6.82 14.11
C ASP A 232 -15.06 -7.55 14.39
N LEU A 233 -14.60 -7.56 15.65
CA LEU A 233 -13.34 -8.21 16.03
C LEU A 233 -13.41 -9.74 15.93
N MET A 234 -14.59 -10.35 16.09
CA MET A 234 -14.70 -11.81 16.07
C MET A 234 -14.71 -12.38 14.63
N TYR A 235 -15.31 -11.66 13.67
CA TYR A 235 -15.30 -12.05 12.26
C TYR A 235 -13.95 -11.81 11.58
N LEU A 236 -13.23 -10.74 11.94
CA LEU A 236 -11.92 -10.46 11.36
C LEU A 236 -10.88 -11.50 11.80
N VAL A 237 -10.91 -11.93 13.06
CA VAL A 237 -10.09 -13.05 13.53
C VAL A 237 -10.46 -14.32 12.76
N PHE A 238 -11.75 -14.66 12.64
CA PHE A 238 -12.16 -15.88 11.94
C PHE A 238 -11.81 -15.90 10.43
N LEU A 239 -11.84 -14.74 9.75
CA LEU A 239 -11.45 -14.62 8.34
C LEU A 239 -9.92 -14.64 8.17
N VAL A 240 -9.18 -13.95 9.04
CA VAL A 240 -7.71 -13.89 8.99
C VAL A 240 -7.10 -15.24 9.40
N THR A 241 -7.66 -15.93 10.40
CA THR A 241 -7.18 -17.24 10.87
C THR A 241 -7.47 -18.38 9.89
N ASN A 242 -8.52 -18.29 9.06
CA ASN A 242 -8.79 -19.29 8.01
C ASN A 242 -8.07 -19.03 6.67
N ILE A 243 -7.54 -17.82 6.44
CA ILE A 243 -6.79 -17.48 5.20
C ILE A 243 -5.27 -17.43 5.43
N PHE A 244 -4.81 -17.12 6.65
CA PHE A 244 -3.39 -17.02 6.98
C PHE A 244 -3.11 -17.68 8.34
N ILE A 245 -2.55 -18.89 8.32
CA ILE A 245 -2.03 -19.54 9.53
C ILE A 245 -0.76 -18.82 10.00
N ALA A 246 -0.69 -18.64 11.34
CA ALA A 246 0.42 -18.26 12.21
C ALA A 246 0.84 -16.77 12.24
N GLY A 247 0.46 -16.07 13.32
CA GLY A 247 1.24 -14.93 13.83
C GLY A 247 0.51 -13.67 14.32
N ALA A 248 -0.81 -13.69 14.57
CA ALA A 248 -1.51 -12.48 15.03
C ALA A 248 -1.61 -12.40 16.57
N HIS A 249 -0.84 -11.48 17.17
CA HIS A 249 -1.07 -10.99 18.54
C HIS A 249 -2.38 -10.18 18.59
N PRO A 250 -3.15 -10.25 19.70
CA PRO A 250 -4.38 -9.46 19.86
C PRO A 250 -4.03 -7.98 20.11
N CYS A 251 -4.39 -7.10 19.16
CA CYS A 251 -4.32 -5.65 19.36
C CYS A 251 -5.47 -5.19 20.27
N LEU A 252 -5.10 -4.45 21.33
CA LEU A 252 -5.98 -3.88 22.34
C LEU A 252 -6.91 -2.81 21.74
N ALA A 253 -8.06 -2.65 22.40
CA ALA A 253 -9.16 -1.79 22.03
C ALA A 253 -8.76 -0.31 21.93
N GLU A 254 -9.07 0.32 20.79
CA GLU A 254 -9.10 1.78 20.65
C GLU A 254 -10.53 2.28 20.76
N GLU A 255 -10.66 3.47 21.36
CA GLU A 255 -11.90 4.11 21.81
C GLU A 255 -12.86 4.47 20.67
N GLN A 256 -14.12 4.58 21.06
CA GLN A 256 -15.31 4.53 20.22
C GLN A 256 -15.58 5.86 19.51
N GLU A 257 -15.09 6.01 18.28
CA GLU A 257 -15.35 7.19 17.46
C GLU A 257 -16.37 6.90 16.34
N ALA A 258 -17.16 7.93 16.01
CA ALA A 258 -18.07 7.92 14.87
C ALA A 258 -17.34 7.51 13.57
N PRO A 259 -18.05 6.92 12.58
CA PRO A 259 -17.44 6.67 11.28
C PRO A 259 -16.93 7.99 10.70
N SER A 260 -15.71 7.98 10.15
CA SER A 260 -15.08 9.17 9.60
C SER A 260 -15.87 9.75 8.43
N ASN A 261 -15.97 11.08 8.39
CA ASN A 261 -16.53 11.83 7.26
C ASN A 261 -15.72 11.61 5.96
N ALA A 262 -14.51 11.04 6.04
CA ALA A 262 -13.74 10.61 4.87
C ALA A 262 -14.51 9.60 4.00
N LEU A 263 -15.48 8.87 4.56
CA LEU A 263 -16.36 7.97 3.81
C LEU A 263 -17.16 8.68 2.72
N ALA A 264 -17.44 9.98 2.87
CA ALA A 264 -18.11 10.77 1.84
C ALA A 264 -17.34 10.76 0.50
N SER A 265 -16.00 10.64 0.55
CA SER A 265 -15.15 10.55 -0.66
C SER A 265 -15.46 9.35 -1.55
N VAL A 266 -16.05 8.28 -0.99
CA VAL A 266 -16.37 7.04 -1.70
C VAL A 266 -17.53 7.25 -2.68
N VAL A 267 -18.51 8.09 -2.32
CA VAL A 267 -19.79 8.23 -3.04
C VAL A 267 -19.85 9.42 -4.01
N GLN A 268 -18.83 10.29 -4.02
CA GLN A 268 -18.84 11.53 -4.82
C GLN A 268 -19.09 11.33 -6.33
N PHE A 269 -18.71 10.18 -6.88
CA PHE A 269 -18.79 9.90 -8.32
C PHE A 269 -19.54 8.60 -8.64
N VAL A 270 -20.48 8.20 -7.78
CA VAL A 270 -21.36 7.06 -8.05
C VAL A 270 -22.53 7.52 -8.93
N PRO A 271 -22.81 6.85 -10.07
CA PRO A 271 -24.00 7.15 -10.88
C PRO A 271 -25.29 7.09 -10.07
N LEU A 272 -26.22 8.02 -10.34
CA LEU A 272 -27.48 8.14 -9.63
C LEU A 272 -28.29 6.85 -9.68
N GLU A 273 -28.29 6.16 -10.81
CA GLU A 273 -29.04 4.91 -11.00
C GLU A 273 -28.56 3.80 -10.07
N LEU A 274 -27.26 3.76 -9.78
CA LEU A 274 -26.67 2.80 -8.84
C LEU A 274 -26.98 3.18 -7.39
N MET A 275 -26.95 4.48 -7.07
CA MET A 275 -27.37 4.95 -5.74
C MET A 275 -28.85 4.68 -5.49
N ASP A 276 -29.72 4.96 -6.46
CA ASP A 276 -31.15 4.66 -6.39
C ASP A 276 -31.41 3.16 -6.23
N GLY A 277 -30.67 2.33 -6.95
CA GLY A 277 -30.72 0.88 -6.80
C GLY A 277 -30.31 0.42 -5.41
N VAL A 278 -29.25 1.00 -4.83
CA VAL A 278 -28.81 0.72 -3.46
C VAL A 278 -29.86 1.16 -2.45
N ILE A 279 -30.30 2.42 -2.50
CA ILE A 279 -31.31 2.97 -1.59
C ILE A 279 -32.59 2.12 -1.65
N ARG A 280 -33.09 1.80 -2.84
CA ARG A 280 -34.27 0.96 -3.02
C ARG A 280 -34.08 -0.45 -2.43
N ASN A 281 -32.92 -1.05 -2.64
CA ASN A 281 -32.62 -2.36 -2.06
C ASN A 281 -32.60 -2.30 -0.54
N LEU A 282 -32.08 -1.22 0.04
CA LEU A 282 -32.00 -1.04 1.49
C LEU A 282 -33.36 -0.73 2.11
N THR A 283 -34.18 0.13 1.49
CA THR A 283 -35.52 0.47 2.00
C THR A 283 -36.51 -0.68 1.93
N ASN A 284 -36.26 -1.67 1.07
CA ASN A 284 -37.10 -2.86 0.91
C ASN A 284 -36.53 -4.10 1.63
N ASP A 285 -35.42 -3.97 2.35
CA ASP A 285 -34.81 -5.07 3.09
C ASP A 285 -35.41 -5.13 4.50
N ASP A 286 -36.27 -6.13 4.74
CA ASP A 286 -36.97 -6.33 6.01
C ASP A 286 -36.01 -6.55 7.21
N SER A 287 -34.72 -6.79 6.94
CA SER A 287 -33.69 -6.91 7.98
C SER A 287 -33.15 -5.57 8.49
N ILE A 288 -33.46 -4.46 7.80
CA ILE A 288 -33.00 -3.11 8.17
C ILE A 288 -34.06 -2.41 9.03
N THR A 289 -33.65 -2.01 10.24
CA THR A 289 -34.53 -1.33 11.19
C THR A 289 -34.63 0.18 10.95
N ASP A 290 -35.75 0.79 11.37
CA ASP A 290 -35.94 2.25 11.32
C ASP A 290 -34.79 3.00 12.02
N VAL A 291 -34.26 2.45 13.12
CA VAL A 291 -33.15 3.07 13.86
C VAL A 291 -31.86 3.08 13.04
N GLN A 292 -31.56 1.99 12.33
CA GLN A 292 -30.40 1.92 11.43
C GLN A 292 -30.56 2.91 10.27
N MET A 293 -31.76 3.04 9.72
CA MET A 293 -32.06 4.00 8.66
C MET A 293 -31.89 5.45 9.14
N MET A 294 -32.42 5.79 10.32
CA MET A 294 -32.27 7.11 10.93
C MET A 294 -30.81 7.42 11.29
N THR A 295 -30.06 6.41 11.73
CA THR A 295 -28.62 6.55 12.01
C THR A 295 -27.84 6.85 10.73
N ALA A 296 -28.12 6.14 9.63
CA ALA A 296 -27.49 6.37 8.34
C ALA A 296 -27.79 7.78 7.80
N ILE A 297 -29.02 8.29 7.97
CA ILE A 297 -29.40 9.65 7.55
C ILE A 297 -28.66 10.73 8.37
N GLY A 298 -28.36 10.45 9.65
CA GLY A 298 -27.65 11.37 10.52
C GLY A 298 -26.13 11.44 10.29
N ARG A 299 -25.59 10.67 9.35
CA ARG A 299 -24.16 10.60 9.00
C ARG A 299 -23.90 11.22 7.63
#